data_AF-A0A195C9M9-F1
#
_entry.id   AF-A0A195C9M9-F1
#
_cell.length_a   1.000
_cell.length_b   1.000
_cell.length_c   1.000
_cell.angle_alpha   90.00
_cell.angle_beta   90.00
_cell.angle_gamma   90.00
#
_symmetry.space_group_name_H-M   'P 1'
#
loop_
_entity.id
_entity.type
_entity.pdbx_description
1 polymer ?
#
loop_
_entity_poly.entity_id
_entity_poly.type
_entity_poly.pdbx_seq_one_letter_code
_entity_poly.pdbx_strand_id
1 'polypeptide(L)'
;MSEEDNFVVVTRRGRRNGRRINLNGNSLASVIIEQDYEINHDRLLRTLDKAVGGIRDTSFIKFIFSRLSESLATLGSNGISEIVCYGLGRFSQNRSSRCQLAFLLCLKAQYESIRIHVYDPAFYPEEVQTLRTLGLEVIETNEEGKRVVQRDRTTLVFMPHCSRHLTNNFLYANWGDGLSSCILLANSLSKTVNNCLHKDLLNTAGYILRIHPYVTEIQLENSFMYREVFHNLNIHIFTRQNLLKVPADFWSSKEEPQYLTKDVEFVTANTATMNNNIKIIRSLLQEVRKVSQTKNIKENAMLHYVMEQAHAHKETSEVLCKEREELKNLAGMYICYLKSQQACKDIRKQYTGKGQRNIKETADLIGFKLPHDPK
;
A
#
# COMPACT_ATOMS: atom_id res chain seq x y z
N MET A 1 54.71 26.55 19.18
CA MET A 1 53.78 27.22 20.10
C MET A 1 52.80 27.97 19.22
N SER A 2 51.73 27.28 18.78
CA SER A 2 50.38 27.27 19.41
C SER A 2 49.68 28.63 19.15
N GLU A 3 48.51 28.78 18.55
CA GLU A 3 47.30 27.96 18.34
C GLU A 3 46.51 28.63 17.20
N GLU A 4 46.06 27.89 16.17
CA GLU A 4 44.65 27.52 15.93
C GLU A 4 43.64 28.69 15.87
N ASP A 5 43.42 29.20 14.64
CA ASP A 5 42.28 30.04 14.25
C ASP A 5 40.97 29.24 14.33
N ASN A 6 40.32 29.28 15.50
CA ASN A 6 38.99 28.73 15.71
C ASN A 6 37.89 29.76 15.38
N PHE A 7 37.08 29.47 14.36
CA PHE A 7 35.84 30.19 14.08
C PHE A 7 34.76 29.81 15.10
N VAL A 8 34.27 30.78 15.88
CA VAL A 8 33.18 30.57 16.85
C VAL A 8 31.82 30.86 16.21
N VAL A 9 30.98 29.83 16.09
CA VAL A 9 29.57 29.96 15.68
C VAL A 9 28.74 30.44 16.88
N VAL A 10 28.17 31.64 16.79
CA VAL A 10 27.29 32.18 17.84
C VAL A 10 25.83 31.80 17.58
N THR A 11 25.31 30.80 18.29
CA THR A 11 23.88 30.49 18.30
C THR A 11 23.13 31.43 19.25
N ARG A 12 22.38 32.41 18.73
CA ARG A 12 21.39 33.16 19.53
C ARG A 12 20.13 32.31 19.74
N ARG A 13 20.03 31.66 20.92
CA ARG A 13 18.78 31.06 21.41
C ARG A 13 17.82 32.16 21.86
N GLY A 14 16.88 32.53 20.99
CA GLY A 14 15.70 33.30 21.39
C GLY A 14 14.73 32.42 22.19
N ARG A 15 14.57 32.71 23.49
CA ARG A 15 13.48 32.16 24.32
C ARG A 15 12.13 32.63 23.75
N ARG A 16 11.40 31.75 23.06
CA ARG A 16 9.97 31.95 22.77
C ARG A 16 9.16 31.37 23.93
N ASN A 17 8.54 32.24 24.72
CA ASN A 17 7.47 31.86 25.66
C ASN A 17 6.28 31.32 24.87
N GLY A 18 6.13 29.99 24.83
CA GLY A 18 4.96 29.34 24.29
C GLY A 18 3.78 29.47 25.25
N ARG A 19 2.86 30.40 24.99
CA ARG A 19 1.50 30.31 25.54
C ARG A 19 0.85 29.06 24.97
N ARG A 20 0.59 28.06 25.82
CA ARG A 20 -0.30 26.93 25.51
C ARG A 20 -1.69 27.50 25.25
N ILE A 21 -2.09 27.54 23.99
CA ILE A 21 -3.50 27.73 23.62
C ILE A 21 -4.11 26.31 23.64
N ASN A 22 -4.90 26.02 24.67
CA ASN A 22 -5.78 24.87 24.68
C ASN A 22 -6.87 25.09 23.62
N LEU A 23 -6.76 24.40 22.49
CA LEU A 23 -7.84 24.29 21.51
C LEU A 23 -8.60 22.99 21.78
N ASN A 24 -9.48 23.02 22.79
CA ASN A 24 -10.61 22.10 22.85
C ASN A 24 -11.57 22.50 21.72
N GLY A 25 -11.40 21.86 20.56
CA GLY A 25 -12.28 21.96 19.41
C GLY A 25 -12.81 20.58 19.06
N ASN A 26 -13.74 20.07 19.87
CA ASN A 26 -14.42 18.77 19.72
C ASN A 26 -15.39 18.70 18.51
N SER A 27 -15.15 19.43 17.42
CA SER A 27 -16.12 19.57 16.32
C SER A 27 -15.80 18.74 15.05
N LEU A 28 -14.81 17.85 15.07
CA LEU A 28 -14.54 16.92 13.96
C LEU A 28 -14.43 15.45 14.38
N ALA A 29 -14.63 15.14 15.66
CA ALA A 29 -14.68 13.76 16.14
C ALA A 29 -16.00 13.04 15.79
N SER A 30 -16.97 13.75 15.20
CA SER A 30 -18.35 13.27 15.00
C SER A 30 -18.64 12.69 13.61
N VAL A 31 -17.63 12.34 12.78
CA VAL A 31 -17.87 11.81 11.42
C VAL A 31 -17.39 10.35 11.25
N ILE A 32 -16.91 9.69 12.30
CA ILE A 32 -16.66 8.25 12.24
C ILE A 32 -17.22 7.62 13.51
N ILE A 33 -18.55 7.66 13.62
CA ILE A 33 -19.24 6.56 14.25
C ILE A 33 -19.14 5.45 13.22
N GLU A 34 -18.45 4.36 13.53
CA GLU A 34 -18.76 3.06 12.91
C GLU A 34 -20.26 2.86 13.18
N GLN A 35 -21.11 3.28 12.24
CA GLN A 35 -22.49 2.85 12.27
C GLN A 35 -22.42 1.34 12.21
N ASP A 36 -23.05 0.67 13.19
CA ASP A 36 -23.33 -0.76 13.14
C ASP A 36 -24.00 -1.06 11.81
N TYR A 37 -23.19 -1.39 10.80
CA TYR A 37 -23.66 -1.73 9.47
C TYR A 37 -24.11 -3.17 9.58
N GLU A 38 -25.37 -3.37 9.96
CA GLU A 38 -25.96 -4.69 10.04
C GLU A 38 -25.96 -5.32 8.63
N ILE A 39 -25.15 -6.36 8.46
CA ILE A 39 -25.02 -7.05 7.18
C ILE A 39 -26.25 -7.95 7.00
N ASN A 40 -27.14 -7.53 6.10
CA ASN A 40 -28.27 -8.36 5.69
C ASN A 40 -27.76 -9.57 4.87
N HIS A 41 -27.71 -10.74 5.49
CA HIS A 41 -27.21 -11.98 4.88
C HIS A 41 -27.93 -12.35 3.57
N ASP A 42 -29.25 -12.22 3.50
CA ASP A 42 -30.00 -12.56 2.28
C ASP A 42 -29.69 -11.62 1.11
N ARG A 43 -29.48 -10.34 1.41
CA ARG A 43 -29.04 -9.36 0.40
C ARG A 43 -27.62 -9.68 -0.04
N LEU A 44 -26.73 -10.01 0.89
CA LEU A 44 -25.34 -10.36 0.59
C LEU A 44 -25.28 -11.56 -0.36
N LEU A 45 -25.94 -12.67 -0.03
CA LEU A 45 -26.02 -13.87 -0.86
C LEU A 45 -26.57 -13.55 -2.25
N ARG A 46 -27.70 -12.83 -2.35
CA ARG A 46 -28.27 -12.42 -3.65
C ARG A 46 -27.30 -11.58 -4.47
N THR A 47 -26.57 -10.66 -3.86
CA THR A 47 -25.57 -9.85 -4.59
C THR A 47 -24.35 -10.65 -5.00
N LEU A 48 -23.98 -11.67 -4.24
CA LEU A 48 -22.90 -12.59 -4.56
C LEU A 48 -23.29 -13.53 -5.70
N ASP A 49 -24.50 -14.10 -5.68
CA ASP A 49 -25.03 -14.93 -6.76
C ASP A 49 -25.09 -14.15 -8.07
N LYS A 50 -25.54 -12.89 -8.02
CA LYS A 50 -25.52 -12.00 -9.17
C LYS A 50 -24.09 -11.76 -9.68
N ALA A 51 -23.12 -11.61 -8.77
CA ALA A 51 -21.72 -11.44 -9.15
C ALA A 51 -21.16 -12.72 -9.80
N VAL A 52 -21.43 -13.90 -9.23
CA VAL A 52 -21.04 -15.21 -9.81
C VAL A 52 -21.63 -15.37 -11.20
N GLY A 53 -22.95 -15.17 -11.36
CA GLY A 53 -23.62 -15.24 -12.66
C GLY A 53 -23.10 -14.21 -13.66
N GLY A 54 -22.69 -13.03 -13.19
CA GLY A 54 -22.15 -11.97 -14.03
C GLY A 54 -20.73 -12.21 -14.54
N ILE A 55 -19.92 -13.04 -13.87
CA ILE A 55 -18.52 -13.25 -14.25
C ILE A 55 -18.23 -14.62 -14.86
N ARG A 56 -18.98 -15.67 -14.48
CA ARG A 56 -18.67 -17.08 -14.78
C ARG A 56 -18.39 -17.33 -16.27
N ASP A 57 -19.19 -16.72 -17.13
CA ASP A 57 -19.18 -16.98 -18.57
C ASP A 57 -18.43 -15.92 -19.39
N THR A 58 -17.79 -14.96 -18.73
CA THR A 58 -17.03 -13.88 -19.37
C THR A 58 -15.78 -14.40 -20.08
N SER A 59 -15.38 -13.73 -21.17
CA SER A 59 -14.15 -14.04 -21.91
C SER A 59 -12.91 -13.97 -21.02
N PHE A 60 -12.86 -13.00 -20.09
CA PHE A 60 -11.75 -12.83 -19.18
C PHE A 60 -11.58 -14.02 -18.22
N ILE A 61 -12.66 -14.49 -17.59
CA ILE A 61 -12.58 -15.65 -16.68
C ILE A 61 -12.20 -16.93 -17.44
N LYS A 62 -12.76 -17.14 -18.63
CA LYS A 62 -12.37 -18.26 -19.52
C LYS A 62 -10.90 -18.19 -19.91
N PHE A 63 -10.39 -16.99 -20.19
CA PHE A 63 -8.98 -16.76 -20.48
C PHE A 63 -8.08 -17.10 -19.28
N ILE A 64 -8.44 -16.69 -18.06
CA ILE A 64 -7.70 -17.09 -16.85
C ILE A 64 -7.66 -18.62 -16.71
N PHE A 65 -8.80 -19.30 -16.85
CA PHE A 65 -8.83 -20.76 -16.79
C PHE A 65 -7.94 -21.42 -17.84
N SER A 66 -7.94 -20.92 -19.08
CA SER A 66 -7.02 -21.39 -20.12
C SER A 66 -5.55 -21.24 -19.70
N ARG A 67 -5.15 -20.07 -19.17
CA ARG A 67 -3.78 -19.84 -18.69
C ARG A 67 -3.42 -20.71 -17.49
N LEU A 68 -4.36 -20.97 -16.58
CA LEU A 68 -4.15 -21.90 -15.46
C LEU A 68 -3.94 -23.33 -15.94
N SER A 69 -4.71 -23.80 -16.93
CA SER A 69 -4.52 -25.12 -17.53
C SER A 69 -3.15 -25.26 -18.21
N GLU A 70 -2.72 -24.25 -18.96
CA GLU A 70 -1.38 -24.21 -19.56
C GLU A 70 -0.26 -24.20 -18.50
N SER A 71 -0.49 -23.49 -17.40
CA SER A 71 0.42 -23.43 -16.26
C SER A 71 0.58 -24.80 -15.59
N LEU A 72 -0.54 -25.51 -15.37
CA LEU A 72 -0.52 -26.88 -14.83
C LEU A 72 0.22 -27.84 -15.75
N ALA A 73 -0.03 -27.77 -17.06
CA ALA A 73 0.68 -28.58 -18.05
C ALA A 73 2.19 -28.31 -18.04
N THR A 74 2.58 -27.03 -17.96
CA THR A 74 4.00 -26.62 -17.88
C THR A 74 4.68 -27.11 -16.61
N LEU A 75 3.95 -27.18 -15.49
CA LEU A 75 4.44 -27.71 -14.22
C LEU A 75 4.41 -29.25 -14.16
N GLY A 76 3.84 -29.92 -15.16
CA GLY A 76 3.63 -31.37 -15.15
C GLY A 76 2.67 -31.83 -14.07
N SER A 77 1.68 -30.99 -13.71
CA SER A 77 0.71 -31.26 -12.66
C SER A 77 -0.65 -31.65 -13.24
N ASN A 78 -1.31 -32.60 -12.60
CA ASN A 78 -2.61 -33.13 -13.02
C ASN A 78 -3.80 -32.30 -12.51
N GLY A 79 -3.57 -31.29 -11.69
CA GLY A 79 -4.64 -30.44 -11.15
C GLY A 79 -4.20 -29.60 -9.96
N ILE A 80 -5.16 -28.89 -9.37
CA ILE A 80 -4.97 -28.08 -8.17
C ILE A 80 -5.57 -28.84 -6.99
N SER A 81 -4.80 -29.03 -5.91
CA SER A 81 -5.24 -29.80 -4.74
C SER A 81 -5.85 -28.95 -3.64
N GLU A 82 -5.42 -27.70 -3.52
CA GLU A 82 -5.96 -26.73 -2.57
C GLU A 82 -5.80 -25.32 -3.14
N ILE A 83 -6.69 -24.41 -2.72
CA ILE A 83 -6.57 -22.99 -2.99
C ILE A 83 -6.38 -22.26 -1.67
N VAL A 84 -5.43 -21.34 -1.63
CA VAL A 84 -5.26 -20.42 -0.50
C VAL A 84 -5.49 -19.01 -1.01
N CYS A 85 -6.46 -18.30 -0.43
CA CYS A 85 -6.77 -16.93 -0.78
C CYS A 85 -6.46 -15.99 0.38
N TYR A 86 -5.62 -14.99 0.12
CA TYR A 86 -5.38 -13.91 1.06
C TYR A 86 -5.86 -12.58 0.48
N GLY A 87 -6.28 -11.65 1.35
CA GLY A 87 -6.49 -10.25 0.96
C GLY A 87 -7.74 -9.97 0.13
N LEU A 88 -8.79 -10.76 0.33
CA LEU A 88 -10.05 -10.62 -0.41
C LEU A 88 -10.78 -9.29 -0.11
N GLY A 89 -10.65 -8.77 1.11
CA GLY A 89 -11.33 -7.58 1.61
C GLY A 89 -12.82 -7.78 1.95
N ARG A 90 -13.48 -6.69 2.33
CA ARG A 90 -14.90 -6.66 2.75
C ARG A 90 -15.85 -6.79 1.56
N PHE A 91 -16.23 -8.02 1.22
CA PHE A 91 -17.09 -8.32 0.05
C PHE A 91 -18.57 -7.95 0.22
N SER A 92 -19.01 -7.69 1.45
CA SER A 92 -20.33 -7.10 1.73
C SER A 92 -20.41 -5.65 1.28
N GLN A 93 -19.32 -4.89 1.44
CA GLN A 93 -19.29 -3.44 1.16
C GLN A 93 -18.62 -3.11 -0.18
N ASN A 94 -17.60 -3.87 -0.59
CA ASN A 94 -16.78 -3.57 -1.76
C ASN A 94 -17.13 -4.46 -2.97
N ARG A 95 -17.42 -3.83 -4.12
CA ARG A 95 -17.74 -4.53 -5.37
C ARG A 95 -16.58 -5.41 -5.85
N SER A 96 -15.35 -4.91 -5.78
CA SER A 96 -14.16 -5.64 -6.22
C SER A 96 -13.94 -6.88 -5.38
N SER A 97 -13.97 -6.77 -4.05
CA SER A 97 -13.92 -7.91 -3.13
C SER A 97 -15.01 -8.93 -3.42
N ARG A 98 -16.23 -8.48 -3.72
CA ARG A 98 -17.35 -9.36 -4.09
C ARG A 98 -17.13 -10.08 -5.41
N CYS A 99 -16.62 -9.40 -6.43
CA CYS A 99 -16.29 -10.00 -7.72
C CYS A 99 -15.10 -10.96 -7.62
N GLN A 100 -14.11 -10.66 -6.77
CA GLN A 100 -12.98 -11.55 -6.49
C GLN A 100 -13.45 -12.82 -5.74
N LEU A 101 -14.38 -12.69 -4.78
CA LEU A 101 -15.00 -13.83 -4.12
C LEU A 101 -15.80 -14.67 -5.11
N ALA A 102 -16.59 -14.02 -5.97
CA ALA A 102 -17.31 -14.71 -7.02
C ALA A 102 -16.36 -15.50 -7.94
N PHE A 103 -15.18 -14.95 -8.26
CA PHE A 103 -14.18 -15.65 -9.07
C PHE A 103 -13.60 -16.85 -8.32
N LEU A 104 -13.34 -16.71 -7.02
CA LEU A 104 -12.91 -17.82 -6.16
C LEU A 104 -13.96 -18.95 -6.11
N LEU A 105 -15.25 -18.62 -6.13
CA LEU A 105 -16.33 -19.61 -6.25
C LEU A 105 -16.38 -20.26 -7.63
N CYS A 106 -16.07 -19.52 -8.72
CA CYS A 106 -15.90 -20.12 -10.04
C CYS A 106 -14.72 -21.11 -10.06
N LEU A 107 -13.60 -20.80 -9.40
CA LEU A 107 -12.49 -21.74 -9.22
C LEU A 107 -12.94 -23.00 -8.45
N LYS A 108 -13.71 -22.83 -7.36
CA LYS A 108 -14.27 -23.95 -6.59
C LYS A 108 -15.13 -24.89 -7.46
N ALA A 109 -15.95 -24.32 -8.35
CA ALA A 109 -16.79 -25.08 -9.26
C ALA A 109 -15.98 -25.79 -10.35
N GLN A 110 -14.89 -25.18 -10.83
CA GLN A 110 -14.02 -25.78 -11.85
C GLN A 110 -13.21 -26.98 -11.31
N TYR A 111 -12.79 -26.91 -10.05
CA TYR A 111 -11.98 -27.94 -9.38
C TYR A 111 -12.80 -28.59 -8.27
N GLU A 112 -13.74 -29.47 -8.63
CA GLU A 112 -14.63 -30.12 -7.67
C GLU A 112 -13.88 -30.78 -6.50
N SER A 113 -14.48 -30.76 -5.31
CA SER A 113 -13.91 -31.31 -4.06
C SER A 113 -12.60 -30.65 -3.56
N ILE A 114 -12.23 -29.48 -4.09
CA ILE A 114 -11.08 -28.72 -3.62
C ILE A 114 -11.36 -28.01 -2.29
N ARG A 115 -10.37 -28.04 -1.39
CA ARG A 115 -10.38 -27.19 -0.19
C ARG A 115 -9.91 -25.80 -0.54
N ILE A 116 -10.63 -24.80 -0.05
CA ILE A 116 -10.29 -23.40 -0.26
C ILE A 116 -10.16 -22.73 1.10
N HIS A 117 -8.95 -22.31 1.41
CA HIS A 117 -8.65 -21.55 2.60
C HIS A 117 -8.70 -20.07 2.30
N VAL A 118 -9.36 -19.28 3.16
CA VAL A 118 -9.51 -17.83 2.97
C VAL A 118 -9.09 -17.08 4.22
N TYR A 119 -8.35 -15.99 4.05
CA TYR A 119 -7.98 -15.11 5.14
C TYR A 119 -7.93 -13.65 4.71
N ASP A 120 -8.63 -12.83 5.48
CA ASP A 120 -8.44 -11.38 5.47
C ASP A 120 -8.80 -10.84 6.86
N PRO A 121 -7.91 -10.07 7.51
CA PRO A 121 -8.22 -9.44 8.80
C PRO A 121 -9.32 -8.37 8.71
N ALA A 122 -9.73 -7.96 7.50
CA ALA A 122 -10.79 -7.00 7.28
C ALA A 122 -12.21 -7.59 7.30
N PHE A 123 -12.37 -8.92 7.31
CA PHE A 123 -13.67 -9.58 7.30
C PHE A 123 -14.51 -9.24 8.54
N TYR A 124 -15.80 -9.03 8.32
CA TYR A 124 -16.78 -8.99 9.42
C TYR A 124 -17.19 -10.39 9.87
N PRO A 125 -17.67 -10.57 11.11
CA PRO A 125 -18.17 -11.86 11.60
C PRO A 125 -19.26 -12.49 10.69
N GLU A 126 -20.15 -11.66 10.14
CA GLU A 126 -21.21 -12.07 9.22
C GLU A 126 -20.65 -12.54 7.88
N GLU A 127 -19.56 -11.92 7.42
CA GLU A 127 -18.83 -12.34 6.22
C GLU A 127 -18.13 -13.69 6.46
N VAL A 128 -17.50 -13.86 7.61
CA VAL A 128 -16.89 -15.15 8.03
C VAL A 128 -17.95 -16.26 8.05
N GLN A 129 -19.11 -16.02 8.63
CA GLN A 129 -20.21 -16.99 8.62
C GLN A 129 -20.67 -17.30 7.19
N THR A 130 -20.78 -16.27 6.34
CA THR A 130 -21.15 -16.43 4.93
C THR A 130 -20.13 -17.30 4.17
N LEU A 131 -18.83 -17.07 4.36
CA LEU A 131 -17.75 -17.87 3.75
C LEU A 131 -17.84 -19.35 4.15
N ARG A 132 -18.12 -19.63 5.44
CA ARG A 132 -18.31 -21.00 5.94
C ARG A 132 -19.53 -21.68 5.31
N THR A 133 -20.65 -20.97 5.19
CA THR A 133 -21.87 -21.48 4.50
C THR A 133 -21.61 -21.81 3.04
N LEU A 134 -20.71 -21.09 2.37
CA LEU A 134 -20.27 -21.36 0.99
C LEU A 134 -19.28 -22.53 0.87
N GLY A 135 -18.93 -23.18 1.98
CA GLY A 135 -17.97 -24.29 2.02
C GLY A 135 -16.53 -23.85 1.79
N LEU A 136 -16.18 -22.64 2.24
CA LEU A 136 -14.81 -22.13 2.32
C LEU A 136 -14.30 -22.24 3.77
N GLU A 137 -13.01 -22.56 3.92
CA GLU A 137 -12.35 -22.70 5.21
C GLU A 137 -11.69 -21.39 5.61
N VAL A 138 -12.21 -20.71 6.63
CA VAL A 138 -11.62 -19.46 7.12
C VAL A 138 -10.41 -19.78 7.98
N ILE A 139 -9.26 -19.17 7.69
CA ILE A 139 -8.06 -19.30 8.51
C ILE A 139 -8.25 -18.44 9.77
N GLU A 140 -8.14 -19.04 10.96
CA GLU A 140 -8.44 -18.34 12.22
C GLU A 140 -7.28 -17.45 12.70
N THR A 141 -6.05 -17.81 12.33
CA THR A 141 -4.82 -17.12 12.76
C THR A 141 -4.18 -16.36 11.62
N ASN A 142 -3.69 -15.14 11.89
CA ASN A 142 -2.92 -14.39 10.92
C ASN A 142 -1.58 -15.07 10.65
N GLU A 143 -1.48 -15.81 9.54
CA GLU A 143 -0.24 -16.44 9.09
C GLU A 143 0.73 -15.44 8.43
N GLU A 144 0.32 -14.18 8.25
CA GLU A 144 1.10 -13.14 7.54
C GLU A 144 1.56 -13.57 6.13
N GLY A 145 0.80 -14.46 5.48
CA GLY A 145 1.15 -15.04 4.17
C GLY A 145 2.29 -16.07 4.21
N LYS A 146 2.78 -16.48 5.39
CA LYS A 146 3.90 -17.42 5.57
C LYS A 146 3.47 -18.90 5.51
N ARG A 147 2.38 -19.22 4.81
CA ARG A 147 1.91 -20.60 4.67
C ARG A 147 2.85 -21.42 3.80
N VAL A 148 3.27 -22.57 4.32
CA VAL A 148 4.10 -23.53 3.60
C VAL A 148 3.19 -24.46 2.79
N VAL A 149 3.45 -24.57 1.48
CA VAL A 149 2.70 -25.46 0.60
C VAL A 149 3.20 -26.90 0.69
N GLN A 150 2.31 -27.83 0.39
CA GLN A 150 2.65 -29.25 0.32
C GLN A 150 3.42 -29.52 -0.98
N ARG A 151 4.53 -30.25 -0.90
CA ARG A 151 5.47 -30.42 -2.04
C ARG A 151 4.98 -31.44 -3.08
N ASP A 152 4.12 -32.36 -2.69
CA ASP A 152 3.61 -33.48 -3.49
C ASP A 152 2.42 -33.11 -4.39
N ARG A 153 1.92 -31.87 -4.28
CA ARG A 153 0.68 -31.43 -4.92
C ARG A 153 0.75 -29.95 -5.30
N THR A 154 -0.09 -29.51 -6.25
CA THR A 154 -0.10 -28.11 -6.67
C THR A 154 -1.10 -27.29 -5.88
N THR A 155 -0.61 -26.26 -5.20
CA THR A 155 -1.43 -25.26 -4.50
C THR A 155 -1.60 -24.01 -5.37
N LEU A 156 -2.84 -23.57 -5.59
CA LEU A 156 -3.09 -22.27 -6.18
C LEU A 156 -3.22 -21.23 -5.07
N VAL A 157 -2.39 -20.19 -5.14
CA VAL A 157 -2.37 -19.12 -4.16
C VAL A 157 -2.91 -17.87 -4.82
N PHE A 158 -4.10 -17.46 -4.39
CA PHE A 158 -4.82 -16.31 -4.95
C PHE A 158 -4.68 -15.10 -4.02
N MET A 159 -3.94 -14.09 -4.46
CA MET A 159 -3.60 -12.91 -3.67
C MET A 159 -3.98 -11.65 -4.45
N PRO A 160 -5.29 -11.42 -4.71
CA PRO A 160 -5.72 -10.24 -5.43
C PRO A 160 -5.42 -9.00 -4.59
N HIS A 161 -4.81 -7.97 -5.18
CA HIS A 161 -4.62 -6.66 -4.53
C HIS A 161 -3.85 -6.72 -3.21
N CYS A 162 -3.11 -7.79 -2.98
CA CYS A 162 -2.35 -7.98 -1.76
C CYS A 162 -1.11 -7.09 -1.74
N SER A 163 -0.72 -6.66 -0.55
CA SER A 163 0.55 -5.96 -0.36
C SER A 163 1.73 -6.82 -0.82
N ARG A 164 2.77 -6.17 -1.34
CA ARG A 164 4.00 -6.85 -1.76
C ARG A 164 4.63 -7.68 -0.65
N HIS A 165 4.50 -7.25 0.61
CA HIS A 165 5.01 -7.96 1.78
C HIS A 165 4.39 -9.34 1.95
N LEU A 166 3.11 -9.48 1.62
CA LEU A 166 2.41 -10.76 1.76
C LEU A 166 2.93 -11.76 0.72
N THR A 167 3.11 -11.31 -0.52
CA THR A 167 3.75 -12.12 -1.58
C THR A 167 5.20 -12.43 -1.22
N ASN A 168 5.94 -11.46 -0.68
CA ASN A 168 7.32 -11.65 -0.23
C ASN A 168 7.43 -12.69 0.90
N ASN A 169 6.52 -12.66 1.87
CA ASN A 169 6.43 -13.63 2.96
C ASN A 169 6.08 -15.03 2.47
N PHE A 170 5.19 -15.14 1.49
CA PHE A 170 4.85 -16.42 0.89
C PHE A 170 6.05 -17.04 0.17
N LEU A 171 6.78 -16.23 -0.62
CA LEU A 171 8.01 -16.66 -1.27
C LEU A 171 9.08 -17.07 -0.24
N TYR A 172 9.21 -16.32 0.86
CA TYR A 172 10.09 -16.68 1.98
C TYR A 172 9.75 -18.06 2.56
N ALA A 173 8.48 -18.28 2.92
CA ALA A 173 8.06 -19.53 3.55
C ALA A 173 8.37 -20.74 2.67
N ASN A 174 8.22 -20.58 1.35
CA ASN A 174 8.37 -21.63 0.35
C ASN A 174 9.72 -21.62 -0.40
N TRP A 175 10.69 -20.81 0.05
CA TRP A 175 11.98 -20.65 -0.61
C TRP A 175 12.70 -22.00 -0.80
N GLY A 176 12.98 -22.35 -2.05
CA GLY A 176 13.52 -23.65 -2.47
C GLY A 176 12.54 -24.44 -3.33
N ASP A 177 12.59 -25.77 -3.22
CA ASP A 177 11.79 -26.69 -4.04
C ASP A 177 10.28 -26.49 -3.91
N GLY A 178 9.82 -25.95 -2.77
CA GLY A 178 8.41 -25.69 -2.49
C GLY A 178 7.77 -24.72 -3.48
N LEU A 179 8.55 -23.81 -4.09
CA LEU A 179 8.04 -22.89 -5.11
C LEU A 179 7.49 -23.63 -6.32
N SER A 180 8.09 -24.76 -6.71
CA SER A 180 7.62 -25.55 -7.86
C SER A 180 6.28 -26.25 -7.65
N SER A 181 5.80 -26.29 -6.41
CA SER A 181 4.52 -26.90 -6.01
C SER A 181 3.39 -25.87 -5.86
N CYS A 182 3.58 -24.64 -6.36
CA CYS A 182 2.54 -23.62 -6.32
C CYS A 182 2.39 -22.83 -7.62
N ILE A 183 1.18 -22.31 -7.82
CA ILE A 183 0.86 -21.30 -8.83
C ILE A 183 0.43 -20.05 -8.07
N LEU A 184 1.11 -18.92 -8.28
CA LEU A 184 0.72 -17.65 -7.67
C LEU A 184 -0.14 -16.84 -8.63
N LEU A 185 -1.42 -16.68 -8.31
CA LEU A 185 -2.31 -15.72 -8.97
C LEU A 185 -2.34 -14.44 -8.14
N ALA A 186 -1.44 -13.51 -8.45
CA ALA A 186 -1.13 -12.35 -7.61
C ALA A 186 -0.79 -11.12 -8.47
N ASN A 187 -0.54 -9.98 -7.82
CA ASN A 187 -0.09 -8.77 -8.51
C ASN A 187 1.24 -8.99 -9.24
N SER A 188 1.44 -8.28 -10.34
CA SER A 188 2.64 -8.38 -11.17
C SER A 188 3.95 -8.17 -10.39
N LEU A 189 4.79 -9.20 -10.39
CA LEU A 189 6.14 -9.11 -9.82
C LEU A 189 7.02 -8.15 -10.63
N SER A 190 6.91 -8.18 -11.96
CA SER A 190 7.64 -7.25 -12.84
C SER A 190 7.30 -5.79 -12.55
N LYS A 191 6.03 -5.44 -12.36
CA LYS A 191 5.65 -4.08 -11.95
C LYS A 191 6.18 -3.73 -10.57
N THR A 192 6.17 -4.68 -9.64
CA THR A 192 6.71 -4.48 -8.29
C THR A 192 8.20 -4.13 -8.35
N VAL A 193 8.99 -4.87 -9.13
CA VAL A 193 10.43 -4.64 -9.29
C VAL A 193 10.73 -3.34 -10.05
N ASN A 194 9.99 -3.05 -11.13
CA ASN A 194 10.29 -1.90 -11.99
C ASN A 194 9.86 -0.55 -11.39
N ASN A 195 8.85 -0.52 -10.52
CA ASN A 195 8.28 0.72 -10.00
C ASN A 195 8.95 1.22 -8.70
N CYS A 196 9.96 0.51 -8.19
CA CYS A 196 10.53 0.81 -6.88
C CYS A 196 12.05 0.93 -6.93
N LEU A 197 12.59 1.82 -6.09
CA LEU A 197 14.03 1.94 -5.93
C LEU A 197 14.58 0.63 -5.37
N HIS A 198 15.71 0.17 -5.90
CA HIS A 198 16.34 -1.10 -5.50
C HIS A 198 16.55 -1.22 -3.99
N LYS A 199 16.89 -0.11 -3.32
CA LYS A 199 17.08 -0.07 -1.86
C LYS A 199 15.78 -0.36 -1.09
N ASP A 200 14.66 0.15 -1.56
CA ASP A 200 13.36 -0.04 -0.91
C ASP A 200 12.87 -1.48 -1.13
N LEU A 201 13.10 -2.03 -2.32
CA LEU A 201 12.81 -3.43 -2.64
C LEU A 201 13.59 -4.42 -1.78
N LEU A 202 14.88 -4.19 -1.51
CA LEU A 202 15.64 -5.08 -0.64
C LEU A 202 15.03 -5.20 0.76
N ASN A 203 14.46 -4.11 1.29
CA ASN A 203 13.89 -4.09 2.63
C ASN A 203 12.43 -4.60 2.67
N THR A 204 11.68 -4.49 1.58
CA THR A 204 10.21 -4.73 1.56
C THR A 204 9.79 -5.92 0.68
N ALA A 205 10.63 -6.31 -0.27
CA ALA A 205 10.30 -7.24 -1.34
C ALA A 205 11.55 -8.03 -1.82
N GLY A 206 12.51 -8.30 -0.93
CA GLY A 206 13.78 -8.94 -1.29
C GLY A 206 13.64 -10.32 -1.94
N TYR A 207 12.66 -11.12 -1.53
CA TYR A 207 12.37 -12.42 -2.15
C TYR A 207 11.76 -12.26 -3.55
N ILE A 208 10.88 -11.27 -3.74
CA ILE A 208 10.34 -10.94 -5.07
C ILE A 208 11.47 -10.53 -6.00
N LEU A 209 12.35 -9.62 -5.56
CA LEU A 209 13.49 -9.15 -6.35
C LEU A 209 14.41 -10.31 -6.77
N ARG A 210 14.72 -11.22 -5.84
CA ARG A 210 15.62 -12.35 -6.11
C ARG A 210 15.01 -13.41 -7.02
N ILE A 211 13.72 -13.71 -6.88
CA ILE A 211 13.07 -14.75 -7.70
C ILE A 211 12.65 -14.25 -9.08
N HIS A 212 12.50 -12.94 -9.27
CA HIS A 212 12.02 -12.32 -10.50
C HIS A 212 12.72 -12.81 -11.79
N PRO A 213 14.05 -13.06 -11.84
CA PRO A 213 14.69 -13.61 -13.03
C PRO A 213 14.36 -15.07 -13.34
N TYR A 214 13.83 -15.81 -12.37
CA TYR A 214 13.62 -17.27 -12.43
C TYR A 214 12.15 -17.67 -12.39
N VAL A 215 11.24 -16.71 -12.27
CA VAL A 215 9.79 -16.92 -12.32
C VAL A 215 9.28 -16.71 -13.74
N THR A 216 8.37 -17.57 -14.19
CA THR A 216 7.61 -17.31 -15.42
C THR A 216 6.35 -16.55 -15.04
N GLU A 217 6.31 -15.25 -15.34
CA GLU A 217 5.14 -14.39 -15.16
C GLU A 217 4.30 -14.37 -16.45
N ILE A 218 3.09 -14.89 -16.38
CA ILE A 218 2.11 -14.90 -17.45
C ILE A 218 1.17 -13.72 -17.22
N GLN A 219 1.27 -12.74 -18.11
CA GLN A 219 0.44 -11.55 -18.07
C GLN A 219 -1.03 -11.90 -18.37
N LEU A 220 -1.95 -11.43 -17.52
CA LEU A 220 -3.38 -11.51 -17.79
C LEU A 220 -3.87 -10.17 -18.35
N GLU A 221 -4.17 -10.13 -19.65
CA GLU A 221 -4.78 -8.97 -20.29
C GLU A 221 -6.21 -8.76 -19.76
N ASN A 222 -6.33 -7.87 -18.78
CA ASN A 222 -7.59 -7.62 -18.09
C ASN A 222 -8.63 -6.95 -19.00
N SER A 223 -9.53 -7.78 -19.53
CA SER A 223 -10.72 -7.41 -20.31
C SER A 223 -12.01 -7.41 -19.48
N PHE A 224 -11.90 -7.52 -18.16
CA PHE A 224 -13.06 -7.48 -17.27
C PHE A 224 -13.72 -6.10 -17.28
N MET A 225 -15.05 -6.07 -17.20
CA MET A 225 -15.85 -4.83 -17.25
C MET A 225 -15.40 -3.81 -16.20
N TYR A 226 -15.09 -4.28 -15.00
CA TYR A 226 -14.60 -3.49 -13.88
C TYR A 226 -13.09 -3.70 -13.74
N ARG A 227 -12.29 -2.98 -14.54
CA ARG A 227 -10.84 -3.21 -14.65
C ARG A 227 -10.11 -3.14 -13.30
N GLU A 228 -10.63 -2.39 -12.35
CA GLU A 228 -10.10 -2.27 -10.98
C GLU A 228 -10.17 -3.59 -10.19
N VAL A 229 -11.05 -4.53 -10.56
CA VAL A 229 -11.27 -5.77 -9.80
C VAL A 229 -10.09 -6.73 -9.90
N PHE A 230 -9.52 -6.85 -11.10
CA PHE A 230 -8.39 -7.74 -11.38
C PHE A 230 -7.21 -6.94 -11.94
N HIS A 231 -7.06 -5.69 -11.51
CA HIS A 231 -5.93 -4.86 -11.88
C HIS A 231 -4.62 -5.53 -11.47
N ASN A 232 -3.61 -5.47 -12.34
CA ASN A 232 -2.28 -6.07 -12.18
C ASN A 232 -2.20 -7.57 -11.85
N LEU A 233 -3.31 -8.29 -11.87
CA LEU A 233 -3.34 -9.71 -11.55
C LEU A 233 -2.66 -10.50 -12.67
N ASN A 234 -1.68 -11.33 -12.32
CA ASN A 234 -0.93 -12.19 -13.22
C ASN A 234 -0.78 -13.58 -12.62
N ILE A 235 -0.49 -14.58 -13.47
CA ILE A 235 -0.13 -15.93 -13.02
C ILE A 235 1.39 -16.04 -12.99
N HIS A 236 1.92 -16.61 -11.91
CA HIS A 236 3.35 -16.84 -11.76
C HIS A 236 3.60 -18.32 -11.46
N ILE A 237 4.47 -18.93 -12.25
CA ILE A 237 4.87 -20.33 -12.09
C ILE A 237 6.39 -20.46 -11.97
N PHE A 238 6.81 -21.45 -11.20
CA PHE A 238 8.21 -21.73 -10.89
C PHE A 238 8.61 -23.08 -11.49
N THR A 239 9.00 -23.07 -12.76
CA THR A 239 9.36 -24.30 -13.45
C THR A 239 10.70 -24.83 -12.92
N ARG A 240 10.82 -26.15 -12.79
CA ARG A 240 12.10 -26.79 -12.39
C ARG A 240 13.25 -26.35 -13.29
N GLN A 241 12.99 -26.19 -14.59
CA GLN A 241 13.98 -25.74 -15.56
C GLN A 241 14.53 -24.35 -15.24
N ASN A 242 13.71 -23.41 -14.77
CA ASN A 242 14.18 -22.09 -14.38
C ASN A 242 14.84 -22.11 -13.00
N LEU A 243 14.30 -22.88 -12.06
CA LEU A 243 14.88 -23.01 -10.72
C LEU A 243 16.26 -23.70 -10.73
N LEU A 244 16.57 -24.55 -11.71
CA LEU A 244 17.90 -25.13 -11.89
C LEU A 244 18.97 -24.14 -12.39
N LYS A 245 18.57 -22.95 -12.85
CA LYS A 245 19.49 -21.90 -13.35
C LYS A 245 19.99 -20.97 -12.24
N VAL A 246 19.48 -21.13 -11.02
CA VAL A 246 19.87 -20.26 -9.89
C VAL A 246 21.31 -20.55 -9.44
N PRO A 247 22.01 -19.57 -8.87
CA PRO A 247 23.32 -19.78 -8.23
C PRO A 247 23.28 -20.84 -7.12
N ALA A 248 24.42 -21.49 -6.85
CA ALA A 248 24.51 -22.56 -5.86
C ALA A 248 24.10 -22.14 -4.43
N ASP A 249 24.34 -20.87 -4.09
CA ASP A 249 24.04 -20.26 -2.79
C ASP A 249 22.65 -19.57 -2.74
N PHE A 250 21.91 -19.57 -3.84
CA PHE A 250 20.65 -18.83 -3.97
C PHE A 250 19.61 -19.20 -2.90
N TRP A 251 19.53 -20.48 -2.56
CA TRP A 251 18.60 -21.00 -1.56
C TRP A 251 19.14 -20.87 -0.12
N SER A 252 20.44 -20.63 0.06
CA SER A 252 21.09 -20.55 1.37
C SER A 252 20.73 -19.27 2.12
N SER A 253 20.49 -18.16 1.41
CA SER A 253 20.07 -16.88 2.00
C SER A 253 18.55 -16.85 2.23
N LYS A 254 18.13 -17.43 3.37
CA LYS A 254 16.73 -17.54 3.80
C LYS A 254 16.45 -16.77 5.10
N GLU A 255 16.79 -15.49 5.14
CA GLU A 255 16.53 -14.61 6.28
C GLU A 255 15.05 -14.20 6.34
N GLU A 256 14.42 -14.32 7.52
CA GLU A 256 13.03 -13.91 7.67
C GLU A 256 12.87 -12.40 7.36
N PRO A 257 11.92 -12.03 6.48
CA PRO A 257 11.65 -10.62 6.19
C PRO A 257 11.29 -9.84 7.46
N GLN A 258 12.00 -8.74 7.70
CA GLN A 258 11.71 -7.81 8.79
C GLN A 258 11.27 -6.46 8.22
N TYR A 259 10.03 -6.08 8.50
CA TYR A 259 9.45 -4.83 8.02
C TYR A 259 9.43 -3.80 9.16
N LEU A 260 9.85 -2.58 8.87
CA LEU A 260 9.68 -1.47 9.81
C LEU A 260 8.18 -1.20 9.96
N THR A 261 7.70 -0.89 11.17
CA THR A 261 6.28 -0.65 11.45
C THR A 261 5.63 0.44 10.58
N LYS A 262 6.43 1.36 10.05
CA LYS A 262 5.98 2.41 9.11
C LYS A 262 5.76 1.90 7.67
N ASP A 263 6.35 0.75 7.33
CA ASP A 263 6.39 0.18 5.99
C ASP A 263 5.45 -1.03 5.86
N VAL A 264 4.88 -1.57 6.95
CA VAL A 264 3.89 -2.66 6.89
C VAL A 264 2.62 -2.21 6.14
N GLU A 265 2.35 -2.86 5.01
CA GLU A 265 1.24 -2.55 4.09
C GLU A 265 0.05 -3.52 4.21
N PHE A 266 0.20 -4.66 4.90
CA PHE A 266 -0.91 -5.57 5.18
C PHE A 266 -1.66 -5.16 6.45
N VAL A 267 -2.97 -5.32 6.46
CA VAL A 267 -3.87 -4.77 7.49
C VAL A 267 -3.64 -5.49 8.83
N THR A 268 -2.89 -4.87 9.76
CA THR A 268 -3.04 -5.16 11.19
C THR A 268 -4.29 -4.43 11.68
N ALA A 269 -5.21 -5.11 12.38
CA ALA A 269 -6.49 -4.58 12.87
C ALA A 269 -6.50 -3.04 13.16
N ASN A 270 -6.99 -2.31 12.16
CA ASN A 270 -7.58 -0.96 12.08
C ASN A 270 -7.09 0.27 12.88
N THR A 271 -6.04 0.27 13.70
CA THR A 271 -5.72 1.49 14.49
C THR A 271 -4.51 2.32 13.99
N ALA A 272 -3.54 1.71 13.32
CA ALA A 272 -2.30 2.42 12.92
C ALA A 272 -2.43 3.20 11.61
N THR A 273 -3.15 2.65 10.62
CA THR A 273 -3.14 3.12 9.23
C THR A 273 -4.01 4.37 9.02
N MET A 274 -5.19 4.43 9.65
CA MET A 274 -6.02 5.64 9.69
C MET A 274 -5.30 6.82 10.37
N ASN A 275 -4.53 6.54 11.42
CA ASN A 275 -3.81 7.56 12.18
C ASN A 275 -2.74 8.31 11.36
N ASN A 276 -2.13 7.67 10.36
CA ASN A 276 -1.09 8.32 9.53
C ASN A 276 -1.66 9.25 8.45
N ASN A 277 -2.73 8.86 7.76
CA ASN A 277 -3.38 9.73 6.77
C ASN A 277 -4.00 10.96 7.43
N ILE A 278 -4.62 10.77 8.60
CA ILE A 278 -5.15 11.85 9.41
C ILE A 278 -4.02 12.79 9.86
N LYS A 279 -2.84 12.28 10.23
CA LYS A 279 -1.67 13.11 10.57
C LYS A 279 -1.18 13.94 9.38
N ILE A 280 -1.09 13.36 8.19
CA ILE A 280 -0.67 14.05 6.96
C ILE A 280 -1.66 15.16 6.60
N ILE A 281 -2.96 14.85 6.61
CA ILE A 281 -4.03 15.82 6.38
C ILE A 281 -3.99 16.95 7.43
N ARG A 282 -3.80 16.61 8.71
CA ARG A 282 -3.63 17.62 9.77
C ARG A 282 -2.41 18.51 9.55
N SER A 283 -1.29 17.94 9.10
CA SER A 283 -0.08 18.72 8.78
C SER A 283 -0.29 19.64 7.59
N LEU A 284 -0.97 19.17 6.53
CA LEU A 284 -1.33 19.98 5.38
C LEU A 284 -2.25 21.15 5.78
N LEU A 285 -3.28 20.87 6.57
CA LEU A 285 -4.19 21.88 7.11
C LEU A 285 -3.45 22.92 7.97
N GLN A 286 -2.47 22.50 8.78
CA GLN A 286 -1.66 23.42 9.59
C GLN A 286 -0.81 24.34 8.73
N GLU A 287 -0.20 23.85 7.66
CA GLU A 287 0.60 24.70 6.75
C GLU A 287 -0.27 25.64 5.92
N VAL A 288 -1.41 25.17 5.41
CA VAL A 288 -2.38 26.02 4.70
C VAL A 288 -2.85 27.18 5.59
N ARG A 289 -3.10 26.93 6.88
CA ARG A 289 -3.48 27.96 7.86
C ARG A 289 -2.42 29.03 8.09
N LYS A 290 -1.13 28.71 7.90
CA LYS A 290 -0.04 29.68 8.03
C LYS A 290 0.08 30.59 6.81
N VAL A 291 -0.29 30.08 5.64
CA VAL A 291 -0.10 30.76 4.34
C VAL A 291 -1.35 31.52 3.90
N SER A 292 -2.55 31.01 4.22
CA SER A 292 -3.82 31.62 3.87
C SER A 292 -4.13 32.87 4.71
N GLN A 293 -4.59 33.93 4.05
CA GLN A 293 -5.13 35.14 4.69
C GLN A 293 -6.64 35.02 4.95
N THR A 294 -7.32 33.99 4.42
CA THR A 294 -8.77 33.80 4.52
C THR A 294 -9.14 32.93 5.72
N LYS A 295 -10.13 33.38 6.52
CA LYS A 295 -10.64 32.63 7.68
C LYS A 295 -11.32 31.31 7.28
N ASN A 296 -11.78 31.17 6.04
CA ASN A 296 -12.47 29.98 5.56
C ASN A 296 -11.51 29.03 4.80
N ILE A 297 -10.91 28.11 5.54
CA ILE A 297 -9.95 27.13 5.02
C ILE A 297 -10.60 26.17 3.99
N LYS A 298 -11.93 26.00 4.04
CA LYS A 298 -12.69 25.11 3.16
C LYS A 298 -12.74 25.58 1.70
N GLU A 299 -12.46 26.84 1.42
CA GLU A 299 -12.45 27.43 0.08
C GLU A 299 -11.08 27.31 -0.62
N ASN A 300 -10.08 26.74 0.05
CA ASN A 300 -8.77 26.55 -0.55
C ASN A 300 -8.84 25.45 -1.63
N ALA A 301 -8.66 25.83 -2.89
CA ALA A 301 -8.74 24.91 -4.04
C ALA A 301 -7.81 23.69 -3.94
N MET A 302 -6.62 23.85 -3.33
CA MET A 302 -5.69 22.73 -3.12
C MET A 302 -6.24 21.77 -2.05
N LEU A 303 -6.84 22.29 -0.97
CA LEU A 303 -7.47 21.44 0.03
C LEU A 303 -8.68 20.71 -0.55
N HIS A 304 -9.50 21.38 -1.37
CA HIS A 304 -10.63 20.76 -2.06
C HIS A 304 -10.15 19.62 -2.96
N TYR A 305 -9.13 19.86 -3.78
CA TYR A 305 -8.55 18.84 -4.64
C TYR A 305 -8.01 17.64 -3.85
N VAL A 306 -7.23 17.86 -2.79
CA VAL A 306 -6.68 16.78 -1.96
C VAL A 306 -7.79 16.00 -1.25
N MET A 307 -8.84 16.66 -0.79
CA MET A 307 -10.00 16.01 -0.14
C MET A 307 -10.87 15.25 -1.14
N GLU A 308 -11.03 15.79 -2.34
CA GLU A 308 -11.77 15.17 -3.44
C GLU A 308 -11.04 13.91 -3.94
N GLN A 309 -9.72 13.96 -4.08
CA GLN A 309 -8.90 12.76 -4.30
C GLN A 309 -9.06 11.77 -3.15
N ALA A 310 -8.94 12.22 -1.89
CA ALA A 310 -9.11 11.32 -0.74
C ALA A 310 -10.51 10.69 -0.64
N HIS A 311 -11.56 11.34 -1.17
CA HIS A 311 -12.93 10.84 -1.18
C HIS A 311 -13.24 9.94 -2.38
N ALA A 312 -12.71 10.26 -3.57
CA ALA A 312 -12.84 9.42 -4.77
C ALA A 312 -12.20 8.04 -4.58
N HIS A 313 -11.15 7.98 -3.76
CA HIS A 313 -10.27 6.82 -3.59
C HIS A 313 -10.66 5.92 -2.40
N LYS A 314 -11.92 6.01 -1.95
CA LYS A 314 -12.44 5.31 -0.77
C LYS A 314 -12.79 3.84 -1.01
N GLU A 315 -12.78 3.38 -2.27
CA GLU A 315 -13.29 2.04 -2.65
C GLU A 315 -12.40 1.24 -3.61
N THR A 316 -11.16 0.88 -3.24
CA THR A 316 -10.52 -0.39 -3.69
C THR A 316 -9.18 -0.65 -2.98
N SER A 317 -8.86 -1.90 -2.66
CA SER A 317 -7.72 -2.31 -1.84
C SER A 317 -6.33 -2.05 -2.45
N GLU A 318 -6.17 -2.04 -3.78
CA GLU A 318 -4.89 -1.73 -4.46
C GLU A 318 -4.71 -0.22 -4.69
N VAL A 319 -5.81 0.46 -5.01
CA VAL A 319 -6.00 1.92 -5.01
C VAL A 319 -5.57 2.50 -3.66
N LEU A 320 -5.91 1.85 -2.55
CA LEU A 320 -5.42 2.21 -1.21
C LEU A 320 -3.90 2.08 -0.99
N CYS A 321 -3.12 1.41 -1.84
CA CYS A 321 -1.66 1.30 -1.68
C CYS A 321 -0.93 2.29 -2.60
N LYS A 322 -1.21 2.24 -3.91
CA LYS A 322 -0.59 3.15 -4.88
C LYS A 322 -1.07 4.59 -4.70
N GLU A 323 -2.37 4.79 -4.50
CA GLU A 323 -2.92 6.14 -4.31
C GLU A 323 -2.70 6.66 -2.89
N ARG A 324 -2.42 5.79 -1.91
CA ARG A 324 -1.89 6.21 -0.60
C ARG A 324 -0.48 6.75 -0.72
N GLU A 325 0.38 6.11 -1.51
CA GLU A 325 1.69 6.64 -1.83
C GLU A 325 1.56 7.94 -2.65
N GLU A 326 0.71 7.99 -3.67
CA GLU A 326 0.48 9.18 -4.49
C GLU A 326 -0.14 10.33 -3.67
N LEU A 327 -1.12 10.08 -2.80
CA LEU A 327 -1.70 11.08 -1.91
C LEU A 327 -0.68 11.58 -0.87
N LYS A 328 0.14 10.67 -0.32
CA LYS A 328 1.23 11.03 0.61
C LYS A 328 2.29 11.86 -0.10
N ASN A 329 2.65 11.50 -1.34
CA ASN A 329 3.61 12.22 -2.17
C ASN A 329 3.05 13.59 -2.59
N LEU A 330 1.80 13.64 -3.04
CA LEU A 330 1.10 14.87 -3.43
C LEU A 330 0.95 15.83 -2.24
N ALA A 331 0.48 15.33 -1.09
CA ALA A 331 0.41 16.13 0.14
C ALA A 331 1.80 16.57 0.61
N GLY A 332 2.81 15.71 0.50
CA GLY A 332 4.21 16.03 0.79
C GLY A 332 4.77 17.13 -0.12
N MET A 333 4.47 17.06 -1.42
CA MET A 333 4.83 18.08 -2.41
C MET A 333 4.17 19.42 -2.07
N TYR A 334 2.87 19.45 -1.76
CA TYR A 334 2.20 20.68 -1.36
C TYR A 334 2.72 21.23 -0.04
N ILE A 335 3.03 20.39 0.95
CA ILE A 335 3.65 20.84 2.20
C ILE A 335 5.02 21.47 1.91
N CYS A 336 5.85 20.83 1.08
CA CYS A 336 7.15 21.37 0.67
C CYS A 336 7.00 22.72 -0.04
N TYR A 337 6.06 22.81 -0.98
CA TYR A 337 5.75 24.04 -1.71
C TYR A 337 5.32 25.18 -0.77
N LEU A 338 4.39 24.92 0.15
CA LEU A 338 3.90 25.90 1.11
C LEU A 338 5.01 26.37 2.06
N LYS A 339 5.86 25.45 2.54
CA LYS A 339 7.02 25.79 3.37
C LYS A 339 8.01 26.67 2.60
N SER A 340 8.28 26.34 1.35
CA SER A 340 9.16 27.13 0.47
C SER A 340 8.57 28.52 0.18
N GLN A 341 7.25 28.63 -0.03
CA GLN A 341 6.58 29.93 -0.14
C GLN A 341 6.73 30.77 1.13
N GLN A 342 6.59 30.15 2.31
CA GLN A 342 6.77 30.85 3.58
C GLN A 342 8.22 31.31 3.75
N ALA A 343 9.20 30.46 3.46
CA ALA A 343 10.61 30.82 3.47
C ALA A 343 10.90 31.98 2.51
N CYS A 344 10.35 31.96 1.28
CA CYS A 344 10.47 33.07 0.33
C CYS A 344 9.82 34.35 0.85
N LYS A 345 8.67 34.28 1.54
CA LYS A 345 8.05 35.45 2.19
C LYS A 345 8.92 36.00 3.31
N ASP A 346 9.52 35.14 4.12
CA ASP A 346 10.40 35.53 5.23
C ASP A 346 11.69 36.17 4.70
N ILE A 347 12.30 35.58 3.66
CA ILE A 347 13.45 36.15 2.94
C ILE A 347 13.06 37.48 2.30
N ARG A 348 11.93 37.57 1.59
CA ARG A 348 11.46 38.85 1.05
C ARG A 348 11.25 39.86 2.17
N LYS A 349 10.67 39.50 3.30
CA LYS A 349 10.52 40.43 4.44
C LYS A 349 11.87 40.88 5.00
N GLN A 350 12.88 40.00 5.01
CA GLN A 350 14.22 40.28 5.50
C GLN A 350 15.02 41.17 4.53
N TYR A 351 14.92 40.92 3.22
CA TYR A 351 15.76 41.55 2.20
C TYR A 351 15.07 42.66 1.39
N THR A 352 13.74 42.77 1.40
CA THR A 352 13.01 43.90 0.79
C THR A 352 12.95 45.04 1.81
N GLY A 353 13.64 46.14 1.54
CA GLY A 353 13.59 47.35 2.39
C GLY A 353 12.31 48.14 2.15
N LYS A 354 11.81 48.85 3.17
CA LYS A 354 10.72 49.84 3.03
C LYS A 354 11.20 51.17 2.40
N GLY A 355 12.44 51.22 1.88
CA GLY A 355 13.14 52.39 1.37
C GLY A 355 14.65 52.12 1.23
N GLN A 356 15.45 53.15 0.96
CA GLN A 356 16.92 53.05 1.01
C GLN A 356 17.37 52.72 2.45
N ARG A 357 18.16 51.64 2.60
CA ARG A 357 18.76 51.26 3.88
C ARG A 357 19.99 52.12 4.16
N ASN A 358 20.27 52.40 5.43
CA ASN A 358 21.53 53.07 5.79
C ASN A 358 22.72 52.10 5.65
N ILE A 359 23.94 52.66 5.65
CA ILE A 359 25.19 51.91 5.43
C ILE A 359 25.38 50.85 6.53
N LYS A 360 25.00 51.15 7.78
CA LYS A 360 25.11 50.24 8.92
C LYS A 360 24.18 49.04 8.80
N GLU A 361 22.91 49.28 8.53
CA GLU A 361 21.89 48.23 8.31
C GLU A 361 22.25 47.32 7.14
N THR A 362 22.87 47.87 6.10
CA THR A 362 23.33 47.10 4.95
C THR A 362 24.50 46.22 5.36
N ALA A 363 25.51 46.76 6.03
CA ALA A 363 26.66 46.00 6.52
C ALA A 363 26.22 44.85 7.45
N ASP A 364 25.33 45.12 8.41
CA ASP A 364 24.78 44.10 9.31
C ASP A 364 24.00 43.00 8.55
N LEU A 365 23.27 43.35 7.50
CA LEU A 365 22.48 42.41 6.69
C LEU A 365 23.34 41.42 5.90
N ILE A 366 24.53 41.85 5.45
CA ILE A 366 25.49 41.01 4.73
C ILE A 366 26.60 40.44 5.63
N GLY A 367 26.54 40.68 6.94
CA GLY A 367 27.45 40.11 7.93
C GLY A 367 28.79 40.85 8.08
N PHE A 368 28.85 42.13 7.74
CA PHE A 368 30.03 42.99 7.87
C PHE A 368 29.85 43.99 9.03
N LYS A 369 30.96 44.31 9.70
CA LYS A 369 31.04 45.40 10.69
C LYS A 369 31.53 46.69 10.01
N LEU A 370 31.10 47.84 10.50
CA LEU A 370 31.67 49.12 10.05
C LEU A 370 33.07 49.35 10.65
N PRO A 371 33.94 50.17 10.02
CA PRO A 371 35.30 50.44 10.50
C PRO A 371 35.38 51.00 11.93
N HIS A 372 34.28 51.56 12.44
CA HIS A 372 34.17 52.14 13.78
C HIS A 372 33.40 51.25 14.77
N ASP A 373 32.91 50.08 14.36
CA ASP A 373 32.28 49.14 15.28
C ASP A 373 33.36 48.40 16.10
N PRO A 374 33.14 48.17 17.40
CA PRO A 374 34.11 47.47 18.25
C PRO A 374 34.39 46.05 17.71
N LYS A 375 35.67 45.67 17.72
CA LYS A 375 36.16 44.38 17.24
C LYS A 375 35.46 43.21 17.92
#